data_AF-A0A6G1R405-F1
#
_entry.id   AF-A0A6G1R405-F1
#
_cell.length_a   1.000
_cell.length_b   1.000
_cell.length_c   1.000
_cell.angle_alpha   90.00
_cell.angle_beta   90.00
_cell.angle_gamma   90.00
#
_symmetry.space_group_name_H-M   'P 1'
#
loop_
_entity.id
_entity.type
_entity.pdbx_description
1 polymer ?
#
loop_
_entity_poly.entity_id
_entity_poly.type
_entity_poly.pdbx_seq_one_letter_code
_entity_poly.pdbx_strand_id
1 'polypeptide(L)'
;TTHPDICRDIHHDTHPDTHHDSHHTPHPNICRDIHPSGPTRHSTHRDARRALASALPIGADAIVNLPVEDFNALLGRARLSGPQLALARDIRRRGKNKMAAQKCRRRKLEAIARLQAELGRWGVKTSCRRRSCRRRSSC
;
A
#
# COMPACT_ATOMS: atom_id res chain seq x y z
N THR A 1 34.19 -50.69 -7.30
CA THR A 1 35.37 -49.80 -7.20
C THR A 1 35.54 -49.21 -8.59
N THR A 2 35.27 -47.94 -8.86
CA THR A 2 35.72 -46.75 -8.13
C THR A 2 34.79 -45.58 -8.51
N HIS A 3 34.33 -44.83 -7.51
CA HIS A 3 33.60 -43.57 -7.66
C HIS A 3 34.64 -42.47 -7.94
N PRO A 4 34.52 -41.61 -8.98
CA PRO A 4 35.35 -40.42 -9.03
C PRO A 4 34.70 -39.32 -8.18
N ASP A 5 35.34 -39.04 -7.04
CA ASP A 5 35.13 -37.82 -6.26
C ASP A 5 35.54 -36.60 -7.09
N ILE A 6 34.58 -35.74 -7.40
CA ILE A 6 34.83 -34.41 -7.94
C ILE A 6 34.50 -33.43 -6.82
N CYS A 7 35.45 -33.23 -5.91
CA CYS A 7 35.51 -32.03 -5.09
C CYS A 7 35.70 -30.84 -6.05
N ARG A 8 34.67 -29.99 -6.17
CA ARG A 8 34.78 -28.71 -6.87
C ARG A 8 35.24 -27.68 -5.84
N ASP A 9 36.51 -27.31 -5.95
CA ASP A 9 37.11 -26.21 -5.20
C ASP A 9 36.35 -24.92 -5.47
N ILE A 10 35.81 -24.32 -4.42
CA ILE A 10 35.26 -22.96 -4.46
C ILE A 10 36.45 -22.03 -4.28
N HIS A 11 36.94 -21.43 -5.37
CA HIS A 11 37.82 -20.28 -5.30
C HIS A 11 37.07 -19.14 -4.60
N HIS A 12 37.47 -18.81 -3.37
CA HIS A 12 37.09 -17.57 -2.72
C HIS A 12 37.94 -16.44 -3.31
N ASP A 13 37.37 -15.69 -4.24
CA ASP A 13 37.92 -14.40 -4.68
C ASP A 13 37.72 -13.37 -3.56
N THR A 14 38.75 -13.17 -2.73
CA THR A 14 38.88 -12.01 -1.85
C THR A 14 39.19 -10.77 -2.68
N HIS A 15 38.17 -9.93 -2.91
CA HIS A 15 38.38 -8.55 -3.38
C HIS A 15 38.87 -7.68 -2.20
N PRO A 16 39.94 -6.88 -2.36
CA PRO A 16 40.38 -5.95 -1.32
C PRO A 16 39.48 -4.70 -1.30
N ASP A 17 38.88 -4.42 -0.15
CA ASP A 17 38.07 -3.22 0.12
C ASP A 17 38.93 -1.95 0.00
N THR A 18 38.70 -1.19 -1.07
CA THR A 18 39.26 0.16 -1.20
C THR A 18 38.30 1.13 -0.52
N HIS A 19 38.64 1.56 0.69
CA HIS A 19 37.90 2.58 1.43
C HIS A 19 37.96 3.92 0.67
N HIS A 20 36.87 4.30 -0.01
CA HIS A 20 36.69 5.63 -0.59
C HIS A 20 35.87 6.47 0.39
N ASP A 21 36.56 7.30 1.18
CA ASP A 21 35.94 8.25 2.11
C ASP A 21 35.29 9.39 1.34
N SER A 22 34.03 9.21 0.96
CA SER A 22 33.20 10.28 0.40
C SER A 22 32.46 10.94 1.54
N HIS A 23 32.91 12.13 1.92
CA HIS A 23 32.23 13.04 2.84
C HIS A 23 30.75 13.20 2.43
N HIS A 24 29.87 12.43 3.10
CA HIS A 24 28.44 12.52 2.94
C HIS A 24 27.96 13.78 3.66
N THR A 25 27.69 14.83 2.90
CA THR A 25 26.99 16.01 3.41
C THR A 25 25.61 15.57 3.89
N PRO A 26 25.21 15.82 5.17
CA PRO A 26 23.89 15.44 5.63
C PRO A 26 22.87 16.38 4.99
N HIS A 27 22.15 15.87 3.99
CA HIS A 27 20.95 16.52 3.49
C HIS A 27 19.95 16.66 4.65
N PRO A 28 19.33 17.83 4.87
CA PRO A 28 18.43 18.02 6.00
C PRO A 28 17.29 17.01 5.91
N ASN A 29 17.14 16.24 6.99
CA ASN A 29 16.11 15.24 7.19
C ASN A 29 14.71 15.86 6.99
N ILE A 30 14.12 15.68 5.81
CA ILE A 30 12.65 15.71 5.67
C ILE A 30 12.15 14.28 5.97
N CYS A 31 12.52 13.75 7.13
CA CYS A 31 11.81 12.63 7.74
C CYS A 31 10.54 13.21 8.33
N ARG A 32 9.54 13.45 7.47
CA ARG A 32 8.16 13.57 7.94
C ARG A 32 7.77 12.19 8.42
N ASP A 33 7.72 12.02 9.73
CA ASP A 33 7.15 10.86 10.38
C ASP A 33 5.84 10.47 9.68
N ILE A 34 5.88 9.38 8.91
CA ILE A 34 4.67 8.76 8.37
C ILE A 34 4.05 7.98 9.54
N HIS A 35 3.53 8.73 10.52
CA HIS A 35 2.58 8.19 11.46
C HIS A 35 1.43 7.57 10.65
N PRO A 36 0.98 6.34 10.95
CA PRO A 36 -0.22 5.76 10.36
C PRO A 36 -1.43 6.46 10.98
N SER A 37 -1.57 7.75 10.67
CA SER A 37 -2.76 8.50 11.01
C SER A 37 -3.91 7.85 10.25
N GLY A 38 -4.86 7.32 11.02
CA GLY A 38 -6.17 6.90 10.53
C GLY A 38 -6.78 7.96 9.61
N PRO A 39 -7.86 7.63 8.88
CA PRO A 39 -8.33 8.37 7.71
C PRO A 39 -8.19 9.88 7.93
N THR A 40 -7.18 10.48 7.30
CA THR A 40 -6.76 11.84 7.61
C THR A 40 -7.94 12.78 7.37
N ARG A 41 -8.63 13.15 8.45
CA ARG A 41 -9.74 14.12 8.46
C ARG A 41 -9.25 15.49 7.97
N HIS A 42 -7.94 15.74 8.08
CA HIS A 42 -7.28 16.94 7.60
C HIS A 42 -7.27 17.08 6.06
N SER A 43 -7.26 15.99 5.29
CA SER A 43 -7.26 16.11 3.81
C SER A 43 -8.62 16.54 3.29
N THR A 44 -9.69 15.92 3.79
CA THR A 44 -11.07 16.24 3.40
C THR A 44 -11.45 17.66 3.83
N HIS A 45 -10.97 18.11 4.99
CA HIS A 45 -11.17 19.49 5.46
C HIS A 45 -10.47 20.54 4.57
N ARG A 46 -9.28 20.24 4.02
CA ARG A 46 -8.59 21.14 3.09
C ARG A 46 -9.30 21.25 1.74
N ASP A 47 -9.71 20.12 1.18
CA ASP A 47 -10.42 20.12 -0.11
C ASP A 47 -11.81 20.76 0.03
N ALA A 48 -12.48 20.58 1.17
CA ALA A 48 -13.73 21.28 1.50
C ALA A 48 -13.54 22.80 1.59
N ARG A 49 -12.51 23.30 2.30
CA ARG A 49 -12.22 24.74 2.36
C ARG A 49 -11.89 25.33 0.99
N ARG A 50 -11.14 24.60 0.15
CA ARG A 50 -10.81 25.03 -1.22
C ARG A 50 -12.04 25.07 -2.12
N ALA A 51 -12.91 24.08 -2.04
CA ALA A 51 -14.17 24.08 -2.79
C ALA A 51 -15.07 25.27 -2.42
N LEU A 52 -15.18 25.58 -1.12
CA LEU A 52 -15.92 26.75 -0.63
C LEU A 52 -15.28 28.08 -1.09
N ALA A 53 -13.96 28.22 -0.97
CA ALA A 53 -13.24 29.42 -1.37
C ALA A 53 -13.32 29.69 -2.88
N SER A 54 -13.43 28.63 -3.69
CA SER A 54 -13.62 28.74 -5.15
C SER A 54 -15.09 28.78 -5.56
N ALA A 55 -16.03 28.92 -4.61
CA ALA A 55 -17.47 28.96 -4.83
C ALA A 55 -17.97 27.81 -5.73
N LEU A 56 -17.43 26.60 -5.54
CA LEU A 56 -17.92 25.45 -6.29
C LEU A 56 -19.37 25.15 -5.87
N PRO A 57 -20.29 24.97 -6.82
CA PRO A 57 -21.70 24.67 -6.52
C PRO A 57 -21.91 23.26 -5.95
N ILE A 58 -20.83 22.52 -5.69
CA ILE A 58 -20.82 21.17 -5.14
C ILE A 58 -19.78 21.04 -4.02
N GLY A 59 -20.17 20.34 -2.96
CA GLY A 59 -19.27 20.01 -1.86
C GLY A 59 -18.18 19.02 -2.27
N ALA A 60 -17.02 19.09 -1.60
CA ALA A 60 -15.89 18.22 -1.87
C ALA A 60 -16.20 16.72 -1.75
N ASP A 61 -17.15 16.33 -0.89
CA ASP A 61 -17.56 14.93 -0.75
C ASP A 61 -18.37 14.44 -1.98
N ALA A 62 -19.30 15.27 -2.45
CA ALA A 62 -20.05 15.02 -3.68
C ALA A 62 -19.10 14.90 -4.89
N ILE A 63 -18.08 15.76 -4.98
CA ILE A 63 -17.04 15.71 -6.03
C ILE A 63 -16.38 14.32 -6.11
N VAL A 64 -16.14 13.67 -4.97
CA VAL A 64 -15.43 12.37 -4.90
C VAL A 64 -16.37 11.19 -5.16
N ASN A 65 -17.62 11.28 -4.67
CA ASN A 65 -18.56 10.17 -4.66
C ASN A 65 -19.46 10.09 -5.90
N LEU A 66 -19.70 11.19 -6.62
CA LEU A 66 -20.57 11.17 -7.80
C LEU A 66 -20.04 10.24 -8.93
N PRO A 67 -20.91 9.61 -9.74
CA PRO A 67 -20.57 9.02 -11.03
C PRO A 67 -19.88 10.04 -11.96
N VAL A 68 -19.14 9.57 -12.98
CA VAL A 68 -18.38 10.49 -13.85
C VAL A 68 -19.32 11.26 -14.79
N GLU A 69 -20.41 10.62 -15.19
CA GLU A 69 -21.47 11.16 -16.02
C GLU A 69 -22.15 12.35 -15.32
N ASP A 70 -22.62 12.14 -14.09
CA ASP A 70 -23.26 13.18 -13.28
C ASP A 70 -22.29 14.32 -12.94
N PHE A 71 -21.03 13.97 -12.65
CA PHE A 71 -19.99 14.97 -12.40
C PHE A 71 -19.75 15.85 -13.64
N ASN A 72 -19.64 15.25 -14.82
CA ASN A 72 -19.42 16.00 -16.06
C ASN A 72 -20.65 16.84 -16.44
N ALA A 73 -21.87 16.31 -16.27
CA ALA A 73 -23.10 17.05 -16.51
C ALA A 73 -23.20 18.28 -15.61
N LEU A 74 -22.81 18.16 -14.34
CA LEU A 74 -22.84 19.26 -13.39
C LEU A 74 -21.74 20.30 -13.65
N LEU A 75 -20.54 19.87 -14.04
CA LEU A 75 -19.47 20.77 -14.49
C LEU A 75 -19.83 21.49 -15.81
N GLY A 76 -20.63 20.87 -16.68
CA GLY A 76 -21.08 21.50 -17.93
C GLY A 76 -22.21 22.52 -17.71
N ARG A 77 -23.06 22.32 -16.69
CA ARG A 77 -24.16 23.24 -16.34
C ARG A 77 -23.68 24.42 -15.50
N ALA A 78 -22.75 24.20 -14.58
CA ALA A 78 -22.11 25.26 -13.84
C ALA A 78 -21.13 25.97 -14.78
N ARG A 79 -21.36 27.24 -15.14
CA ARG A 79 -20.43 28.06 -15.92
C ARG A 79 -19.14 28.36 -15.13
N LEU A 80 -18.36 27.31 -14.86
CA LEU A 80 -17.15 27.36 -14.05
C LEU A 80 -15.98 27.89 -14.89
N SER A 81 -15.14 28.70 -14.25
CA SER A 81 -13.89 29.18 -14.82
C SER A 81 -12.87 28.03 -14.93
N GLY A 82 -11.93 28.12 -15.87
CA GLY A 82 -10.88 27.11 -16.10
C GLY A 82 -10.15 26.66 -14.82
N PRO A 83 -9.74 27.57 -13.92
CA PRO A 83 -9.13 27.22 -12.63
C PRO A 83 -10.06 26.45 -11.68
N GLN A 84 -11.36 26.75 -11.67
CA GLN A 84 -12.35 26.05 -10.84
C GLN A 84 -12.57 24.62 -11.33
N LEU A 85 -12.64 24.42 -12.65
CA LEU A 85 -12.72 23.11 -13.29
C LEU A 85 -11.49 22.26 -12.96
N ALA A 86 -10.29 22.86 -13.04
CA ALA A 86 -9.04 22.19 -12.67
C ALA A 86 -9.04 21.77 -11.20
N LEU A 87 -9.48 22.66 -10.29
CA LEU A 87 -9.60 22.36 -8.87
C LEU A 87 -10.57 21.20 -8.59
N ALA A 88 -11.77 21.23 -9.18
CA ALA A 88 -12.77 20.18 -8.97
C ALA A 88 -12.25 18.80 -9.41
N ARG A 89 -11.57 18.73 -10.56
CA ARG A 89 -10.91 17.51 -11.05
C ARG A 89 -9.80 17.05 -10.11
N ASP A 90 -8.98 17.98 -9.60
CA ASP A 90 -7.89 17.64 -8.68
C ASP A 90 -8.42 17.09 -7.35
N ILE A 91 -9.46 17.71 -6.78
CA ILE A 91 -10.15 17.22 -5.58
C ILE A 91 -10.67 15.79 -5.81
N ARG A 92 -11.35 15.54 -6.93
CA ARG A 92 -11.87 14.21 -7.28
C ARG A 92 -10.74 13.18 -7.40
N ARG A 93 -9.67 13.54 -8.12
CA ARG A 93 -8.48 12.69 -8.31
C ARG A 93 -7.84 12.30 -6.98
N ARG A 94 -7.64 13.27 -6.07
CA ARG A 94 -7.08 13.03 -4.72
C ARG A 94 -8.01 12.17 -3.87
N GLY A 95 -9.31 12.45 -3.87
CA GLY A 95 -10.30 11.67 -3.14
C GLY A 95 -10.37 10.21 -3.59
N LYS A 96 -10.41 9.97 -4.91
CA LYS A 96 -10.34 8.62 -5.48
C LYS A 96 -9.03 7.91 -5.11
N ASN A 97 -7.88 8.59 -5.14
CA ASN A 97 -6.59 8.01 -4.75
C ASN A 97 -6.57 7.60 -3.27
N LYS A 98 -7.15 8.41 -2.37
CA LYS A 98 -7.31 8.06 -0.95
C LYS A 98 -8.11 6.77 -0.77
N MET A 99 -9.23 6.64 -1.46
CA MET A 99 -10.06 5.43 -1.41
C MET A 99 -9.35 4.21 -2.00
N ALA A 100 -8.63 4.38 -3.12
CA ALA A 100 -7.84 3.32 -3.73
C ALA A 100 -6.73 2.83 -2.80
N ALA A 101 -6.01 3.74 -2.14
CA ALA A 101 -4.99 3.40 -1.16
C ALA A 101 -5.57 2.64 0.04
N GLN A 102 -6.73 3.06 0.55
CA GLN A 102 -7.45 2.33 1.60
C GLN A 102 -7.86 0.93 1.14
N LYS A 103 -8.46 0.82 -0.06
CA LYS A 103 -8.85 -0.47 -0.64
C LYS A 103 -7.65 -1.39 -0.86
N CYS A 104 -6.51 -0.85 -1.29
CA CYS A 104 -5.26 -1.58 -1.44
C CYS A 104 -4.76 -2.14 -0.10
N ARG A 105 -4.67 -1.30 0.93
CA ARG A 105 -4.27 -1.71 2.28
C ARG A 105 -5.21 -2.78 2.84
N ARG A 106 -6.52 -2.59 2.71
CA ARG A 106 -7.53 -3.56 3.14
C ARG A 106 -7.32 -4.91 2.46
N ARG A 107 -7.19 -4.94 1.12
CA ARG A 107 -6.94 -6.19 0.38
C ARG A 107 -5.65 -6.89 0.82
N LYS A 108 -4.60 -6.14 1.11
CA LYS A 108 -3.33 -6.71 1.61
C LYS A 108 -3.53 -7.36 2.99
N LEU A 109 -4.25 -6.70 3.89
CA LEU A 109 -4.57 -7.24 5.21
C LEU A 109 -5.47 -8.47 5.13
N GLU A 110 -6.49 -8.45 4.28
CA GLU A 110 -7.37 -9.61 4.01
C GLU A 110 -6.57 -10.80 3.47
N ALA A 111 -5.61 -10.56 2.56
CA ALA A 111 -4.74 -11.61 2.04
C ALA A 111 -3.85 -12.21 3.14
N ILE A 112 -3.26 -11.38 4.01
CA ILE A 112 -2.46 -11.85 5.15
C ILE A 112 -3.32 -12.70 6.09
N ALA A 113 -4.50 -12.21 6.48
CA ALA A 113 -5.41 -12.92 7.37
C ALA A 113 -5.85 -14.27 6.78
N ARG A 114 -6.14 -14.30 5.46
CA ARG A 114 -6.46 -15.54 4.75
C ARG A 114 -5.31 -16.54 4.85
N LEU A 115 -4.08 -16.11 4.54
CA LEU A 115 -2.88 -16.94 4.57
C LEU A 115 -2.61 -17.51 5.98
N GLN A 116 -2.74 -16.68 7.02
CA GLN A 116 -2.60 -17.13 8.42
C GLN A 116 -3.63 -18.20 8.79
N ALA A 117 -4.88 -18.05 8.33
CA ALA A 117 -5.90 -19.06 8.56
C ALA A 117 -5.58 -20.38 7.83
N GLU A 118 -5.00 -20.33 6.62
CA GLU A 118 -4.59 -21.57 5.93
C GLU A 118 -3.46 -22.27 6.68
N LEU A 119 -2.43 -21.53 7.11
CA LEU A 119 -1.33 -22.07 7.91
C LEU A 119 -1.84 -22.73 9.20
N GLY A 120 -2.78 -22.10 9.90
CA GLY A 120 -3.45 -22.69 11.05
C GLY A 120 -4.13 -24.02 10.70
N ARG A 121 -4.92 -24.06 9.61
CA ARG A 121 -5.55 -25.31 9.13
C ARG A 121 -4.54 -26.39 8.79
N TRP A 122 -3.42 -26.04 8.13
CA TRP A 122 -2.35 -26.99 7.81
C TRP A 122 -1.62 -27.49 9.05
N GLY A 123 -1.36 -26.63 10.05
CA GLY A 123 -0.79 -27.00 11.35
C GLY A 123 -1.69 -27.95 12.16
N VAL A 124 -3.01 -27.77 12.06
CA VAL A 124 -3.98 -28.70 12.68
C VAL A 124 -3.99 -30.05 11.94
N LYS A 125 -3.91 -30.06 10.61
CA LYS A 125 -3.83 -31.32 9.83
C LYS A 125 -2.55 -32.10 10.09
N THR A 126 -1.40 -31.42 10.17
CA THR A 126 -0.11 -32.06 10.46
C THR A 126 -0.04 -32.59 11.89
N SER A 127 -0.64 -31.89 12.87
CA SER A 127 -0.75 -32.38 14.24
C SER A 127 -1.72 -33.57 14.39
N CYS A 128 -2.83 -33.60 13.65
CA CYS A 128 -3.71 -34.77 13.59
C CYS A 128 -3.00 -35.99 12.98
N ARG A 129 -2.26 -35.84 11.88
CA ARG A 129 -1.42 -36.93 11.33
C ARG A 129 -0.38 -37.43 12.34
N ARG A 130 0.33 -36.53 13.03
CA ARG A 130 1.32 -36.92 14.05
C ARG A 130 0.71 -37.64 15.26
N ARG A 131 -0.48 -37.23 15.73
CA ARG A 131 -1.19 -37.92 16.84
C ARG A 131 -1.69 -39.30 16.43
N SER A 132 -2.22 -39.45 15.22
CA SER A 132 -2.67 -40.76 14.70
C SER A 132 -1.50 -41.73 14.49
N CYS A 133 -0.31 -41.26 14.09
CA CYS A 133 0.88 -42.11 14.03
C CYS A 133 1.38 -42.52 15.44
N ARG A 134 1.40 -41.61 16.43
CA ARG A 134 1.82 -41.95 17.81
C ARG A 134 0.90 -42.97 18.48
N ARG A 135 -0.42 -42.91 18.26
CA ARG A 135 -1.35 -43.92 18.80
C ARG A 135 -1.19 -45.30 18.17
N ARG A 136 -0.70 -45.39 16.93
CA ARG A 136 -0.48 -46.67 16.22
C ARG A 136 0.85 -47.35 16.57
N SER A 137 1.80 -46.63 17.16
CA SER A 137 3.09 -47.18 17.61
C SER A 137 3.12 -47.56 19.09
N SER A 138 2.01 -47.39 19.82
CA SER A 138 1.85 -47.78 21.23
C SER A 138 0.82 -48.92 21.43
N CYS A 139 0.47 -49.62 20.35
CA CYS A 139 -0.27 -50.89 20.37
C CYS A 139 0.61 -51.99 19.76
#